data_AF-A0A1E7F6Q2-F1
#
_entry.id   AF-A0A1E7F6Q2-F1
#
_cell.length_a   1.000
_cell.length_b   1.000
_cell.length_c   1.000
_cell.angle_alpha   90.00
_cell.angle_beta   90.00
_cell.angle_gamma   90.00
#
_symmetry.space_group_name_H-M   'P 1'
#
loop_
_entity.id
_entity.type
_entity.pdbx_description
1 polymer ?
#
loop_
_entity_poly.entity_id
_entity_poly.type
_entity_poly.pdbx_seq_one_letter_code
_entity_poly.pdbx_strand_id
1 'polypeptide(L)'
;MWLDGSVREQVTIRRATLYQDSMEQLNKLGVGLKHKIQVSFVNKHGAEEPGIDGGGVFKEFLDDLIKDGFASRNDDETDGGAPQLFSITPKQQQLTMNFDLVDDTSMLVHYEFLGRVLGKAVYESILVEPQFCLPFLNQLMGKLNTLEDLKNYDDEYYNNLNKLRHYKEEEIDNLGLAFELTVGGTTPNSAPRTVDLVRSGRNIAVTKKNVFQYTQAVANELLNVLGAHQTRAFLRGFRDLIPVSWVRLFSAKELQKLISGDDSVRGIDVPSLKRATQYLGGYHESQPYIQDFWDILENEFSFEQQRKFLRFVTSCSRQPLLGFSSLEPFPAIQQIRLRDDEKTKNSRLPTSSTCMNLLKLPNYDDRNLLKQKLLAAVESGAGFELT
;
A
#
# COMPACT_ATOMS: atom_id res chain seq x y z
N MET A 1 -31.06 12.96 1.39
CA MET A 1 -31.78 12.53 2.61
C MET A 1 -31.44 11.06 2.82
N TRP A 2 -30.39 10.76 3.58
CA TRP A 2 -29.89 9.39 3.80
C TRP A 2 -29.57 9.22 5.29
N LEU A 3 -30.58 8.83 6.07
CA LEU A 3 -30.37 8.27 7.41
C LEU A 3 -30.46 6.75 7.24
N ASP A 4 -29.38 6.15 6.74
CA ASP A 4 -29.14 4.72 6.91
C ASP A 4 -28.79 4.50 8.39
N GLY A 5 -29.66 3.80 9.12
CA GLY A 5 -29.51 3.45 10.54
C GLY A 5 -28.47 2.37 10.82
N SER A 6 -27.43 2.27 9.98
CA SER A 6 -26.27 1.44 10.28
C SER A 6 -25.55 1.97 11.52
N VAL A 7 -25.18 1.06 12.42
CA VAL A 7 -24.34 1.38 13.59
C VAL A 7 -23.06 2.02 13.08
N ARG A 8 -22.71 3.18 13.63
CA ARG A 8 -21.48 3.92 13.30
C ARG A 8 -20.58 3.95 14.53
N GLU A 9 -19.32 3.61 14.35
CA GLU A 9 -18.30 3.79 15.38
C GLU A 9 -17.63 5.14 15.17
N GLN A 10 -17.60 5.97 16.21
CA GLN A 10 -16.93 7.27 16.15
C GLN A 10 -15.52 7.17 16.74
N VAL A 11 -14.54 7.70 16.01
CA VAL A 11 -13.15 7.82 16.47
C VAL A 11 -12.65 9.24 16.28
N THR A 12 -11.85 9.73 17.23
CA THR A 12 -11.33 11.11 17.27
C THR A 12 -9.82 11.09 17.18
N ILE A 13 -9.23 11.56 16.08
CA ILE A 13 -7.82 11.35 15.78
C ILE A 13 -7.08 12.69 15.72
N ARG A 14 -5.96 12.81 16.44
CA ARG A 14 -5.04 13.93 16.28
C ARG A 14 -4.10 13.66 15.11
N ARG A 15 -4.02 14.60 14.14
CA ARG A 15 -3.08 14.45 13.01
C ARG A 15 -1.62 14.29 13.46
N ALA A 16 -1.24 14.96 14.54
CA ALA A 16 0.12 14.90 15.09
C ALA A 16 0.49 13.55 15.72
N THR A 17 -0.49 12.74 16.12
CA THR A 17 -0.30 11.41 16.72
C THR A 17 -1.21 10.39 16.02
N LEU A 18 -1.30 10.51 14.69
CA LEU A 18 -2.21 9.75 13.83
C LEU A 18 -2.15 8.26 14.15
N TYR A 19 -0.94 7.70 14.16
CA TYR A 19 -0.74 6.27 14.34
C TYR A 19 -1.14 5.78 15.74
N GLN A 20 -0.68 6.45 16.80
CA GLN A 20 -0.94 6.05 18.19
C GLN A 20 -2.42 6.18 18.53
N ASP A 21 -3.07 7.28 18.14
CA ASP A 21 -4.50 7.49 18.38
C ASP A 21 -5.34 6.45 17.64
N SER A 22 -4.96 6.13 16.39
CA SER A 22 -5.63 5.10 15.59
C SER A 22 -5.51 3.74 16.23
N MET A 23 -4.30 3.37 16.66
CA MET A 23 -4.04 2.09 17.30
C MET A 23 -4.83 1.95 18.61
N GLU A 24 -4.88 3.01 19.43
CA GLU A 24 -5.62 2.99 20.67
C GLU A 24 -7.13 2.85 20.45
N GLN A 25 -7.69 3.59 19.49
CA GLN A 25 -9.15 3.64 19.31
C GLN A 25 -9.67 2.46 18.49
N LEU A 26 -9.03 2.14 17.36
CA LEU A 26 -9.50 1.08 16.47
C LEU A 26 -9.37 -0.31 17.10
N ASN A 27 -8.32 -0.56 17.89
CA ASN A 27 -8.18 -1.86 18.56
C ASN A 27 -9.27 -2.10 19.62
N LYS A 28 -9.83 -1.05 20.24
CA LYS A 28 -10.92 -1.16 21.23
C LYS A 28 -12.26 -1.53 20.60
N LEU A 29 -12.45 -1.29 19.29
CA LEU A 29 -13.73 -1.53 18.62
C LEU A 29 -14.05 -3.02 18.45
N GLY A 30 -13.03 -3.89 18.35
CA GLY A 30 -13.23 -5.33 18.13
C GLY A 30 -14.12 -5.61 16.91
N VAL A 31 -15.28 -6.26 17.13
CA VAL A 31 -16.26 -6.52 16.06
C VAL A 31 -16.82 -5.26 15.40
N GLY A 32 -16.81 -4.12 16.11
CA GLY A 32 -17.21 -2.81 15.59
C GLY A 32 -16.35 -2.32 14.43
N LEU A 33 -15.16 -2.89 14.21
CA LEU A 33 -14.34 -2.60 13.02
C LEU A 33 -15.07 -2.91 11.69
N LYS A 34 -16.07 -3.79 11.70
CA LYS A 34 -16.90 -4.09 10.51
C LYS A 34 -18.02 -3.07 10.26
N HIS A 35 -18.29 -2.19 11.23
CA HIS A 35 -19.24 -1.10 11.07
C HIS A 35 -18.59 0.07 10.31
N LYS A 36 -19.43 1.02 9.87
CA LYS A 36 -18.94 2.28 9.30
C LYS A 36 -18.22 3.06 10.39
N ILE A 37 -17.00 3.50 10.10
CA ILE A 37 -16.18 4.28 11.04
C ILE A 37 -16.25 5.74 10.64
N GLN A 38 -16.73 6.57 11.56
CA GLN A 38 -16.76 8.02 11.44
C GLN A 38 -15.53 8.59 12.14
N VAL A 39 -14.66 9.26 11.36
CA VAL A 39 -13.43 9.87 11.87
C VAL A 39 -13.65 11.36 12.06
N SER A 40 -13.27 11.87 13.24
CA SER A 40 -13.19 13.29 13.53
C SER A 40 -11.74 13.67 13.78
N PHE A 41 -11.18 14.56 12.96
CA PHE A 41 -9.82 15.06 13.20
C PHE A 41 -9.85 16.19 14.22
N VAL A 42 -8.88 16.19 15.13
CA VAL A 42 -8.67 17.26 16.11
C VAL A 42 -7.28 17.85 15.96
N ASN A 43 -7.19 19.18 16.02
CA ASN A 43 -5.90 19.86 15.94
C ASN A 43 -5.14 19.79 17.28
N LYS A 44 -3.92 20.33 17.31
CA LYS A 44 -3.05 20.37 18.50
C LYS A 44 -3.64 21.09 19.72
N HIS A 45 -4.68 21.90 19.53
CA HIS A 45 -5.40 22.61 20.59
C HIS A 45 -6.70 21.90 21.00
N GLY A 46 -6.97 20.70 20.47
CA GLY A 46 -8.14 19.90 20.76
C GLY A 46 -9.44 20.37 20.07
N ALA A 47 -9.35 21.33 19.14
CA ALA A 47 -10.50 21.77 18.38
C ALA A 47 -10.74 20.84 17.19
N GLU A 48 -12.00 20.48 16.95
CA GLU A 48 -12.42 19.69 15.80
C GLU A 48 -12.13 20.42 14.49
N GLU A 49 -11.52 19.70 13.55
CA GLU A 49 -11.37 20.16 12.18
C GLU A 49 -12.73 20.04 11.46
N PRO A 50 -13.18 21.07 10.73
CA PRO A 50 -14.44 21.00 10.01
C PRO A 50 -14.38 19.91 8.93
N GLY A 51 -15.20 18.87 9.06
CA GLY A 51 -15.33 17.78 8.11
C GLY A 51 -16.78 17.28 8.01
N ILE A 52 -17.31 17.13 6.80
CA ILE A 52 -18.62 16.52 6.57
C ILE A 52 -18.41 15.04 6.33
N ASP A 53 -18.79 14.20 7.29
CA ASP A 53 -18.61 12.76 7.19
C ASP A 53 -19.68 12.08 6.33
N GLY A 54 -19.39 11.99 5.03
CA GLY A 54 -20.06 11.12 4.06
C GLY A 54 -19.21 9.91 3.63
N GLY A 55 -18.25 9.47 4.44
CA GLY A 55 -17.22 8.47 4.06
C GLY A 55 -15.91 9.09 3.55
N GLY A 56 -15.94 10.39 3.24
CA GLY A 56 -14.78 11.13 2.78
C GLY A 56 -13.64 11.19 3.81
N VAL A 57 -13.96 11.58 5.04
CA VAL A 57 -12.94 11.75 6.09
C VAL A 57 -12.28 10.40 6.45
N PHE A 58 -13.04 9.31 6.41
CA PHE A 58 -12.53 7.97 6.69
C PHE A 58 -11.50 7.49 5.65
N LYS A 59 -11.75 7.68 4.35
CA LYS A 59 -10.80 7.24 3.31
C LYS A 59 -9.50 8.04 3.35
N GLU A 60 -9.56 9.35 3.61
CA GLU A 60 -8.36 10.17 3.84
C GLU A 60 -7.56 9.64 5.04
N PHE A 61 -8.24 9.48 6.18
CA PHE A 61 -7.65 8.92 7.39
C PHE A 61 -6.95 7.57 7.14
N LEU A 62 -7.62 6.66 6.45
CA LEU A 62 -7.09 5.33 6.18
C LEU A 62 -5.87 5.39 5.25
N ASP A 63 -5.90 6.24 4.24
CA ASP A 63 -4.80 6.45 3.30
C ASP A 63 -3.55 7.00 4.02
N ASP A 64 -3.71 8.00 4.89
CA ASP A 64 -2.60 8.56 5.66
C ASP A 64 -2.06 7.57 6.70
N LEU A 65 -2.94 6.82 7.37
CA LEU A 65 -2.53 5.79 8.32
C LEU A 65 -1.76 4.66 7.63
N ILE A 66 -2.15 4.28 6.41
CA ILE A 66 -1.44 3.27 5.63
C ILE A 66 -0.10 3.80 5.13
N LYS A 67 -0.03 5.06 4.67
CA LYS A 67 1.24 5.68 4.29
C LYS A 67 2.22 5.70 5.46
N ASP A 68 1.77 6.06 6.66
CA ASP A 68 2.63 6.10 7.85
C ASP A 68 2.99 4.68 8.31
N GLY A 69 2.01 3.79 8.44
CA GLY A 69 2.19 2.43 8.96
C GLY A 69 3.02 1.48 8.09
N PHE A 70 2.96 1.65 6.76
CA PHE A 70 3.71 0.82 5.81
C PHE A 70 4.92 1.55 5.20
N ALA A 71 5.28 2.73 5.72
CA ALA A 71 6.48 3.43 5.30
C ALA A 71 7.74 2.60 5.61
N SER A 72 8.57 2.36 4.59
CA SER A 72 9.96 1.94 4.80
C SER A 72 10.81 3.20 4.82
N ARG A 73 10.99 3.82 6.00
CA ARG A 73 11.84 5.00 6.18
C ARG A 73 13.31 4.60 6.30
N ASN A 74 14.22 5.40 5.75
CA ASN A 74 15.66 5.16 5.88
C ASN A 74 16.30 5.90 7.07
N ASP A 75 15.57 6.80 7.75
CA ASP A 75 16.15 7.71 8.75
C ASP A 75 15.35 7.80 10.05
N ASP A 76 16.10 8.06 11.13
CA ASP A 76 15.76 8.18 12.57
C ASP A 76 14.70 9.24 12.95
N GLU A 77 13.95 9.80 12.00
CA GLU A 77 12.91 10.78 12.28
C GLU A 77 11.58 10.09 12.61
N THR A 78 11.45 9.62 13.85
CA THR A 78 10.19 9.08 14.40
C THR A 78 9.82 9.74 15.72
N ASP A 79 9.81 11.07 15.78
CA ASP A 79 9.04 11.72 16.84
C ASP A 79 7.55 11.64 16.45
N GLY A 80 6.87 10.60 16.92
CA GLY A 80 5.41 10.38 16.77
C GLY A 80 4.94 9.50 15.60
N GLY A 81 5.82 9.02 14.72
CA GLY A 81 5.45 8.15 13.59
C GLY A 81 5.27 6.67 13.93
N ALA A 82 4.72 5.88 13.00
CA ALA A 82 4.65 4.42 13.12
C ALA A 82 6.06 3.77 13.21
N PRO A 83 6.21 2.65 13.95
CA PRO A 83 7.44 1.87 13.90
C PRO A 83 7.70 1.31 12.49
N GLN A 84 8.98 1.14 12.12
CA GLN A 84 9.36 0.58 10.82
C GLN A 84 9.16 -0.94 10.78
N LEU A 85 7.91 -1.36 10.58
CA LEU A 85 7.49 -2.76 10.65
C LEU A 85 7.76 -3.52 9.33
N PHE A 86 7.91 -2.81 8.23
CA PHE A 86 8.18 -3.39 6.92
C PHE A 86 9.50 -2.87 6.35
N SER A 87 10.19 -3.73 5.63
CA SER A 87 11.38 -3.42 4.85
C SER A 87 11.13 -3.66 3.37
N ILE A 88 12.05 -3.20 2.52
CA ILE A 88 11.97 -3.37 1.08
C ILE A 88 12.78 -4.59 0.65
N THR A 89 12.17 -5.44 -0.17
CA THR A 89 12.84 -6.60 -0.76
C THR A 89 14.00 -6.18 -1.68
N PRO A 90 15.08 -6.97 -1.75
CA PRO A 90 16.17 -6.73 -2.67
C PRO A 90 15.66 -6.61 -4.12
N LYS A 91 16.00 -5.50 -4.79
CA LYS A 91 15.74 -5.21 -6.22
C LYS A 91 14.28 -5.06 -6.67
N GLN A 92 13.29 -5.65 -5.98
CA GLN A 92 11.89 -5.64 -6.40
C GLN A 92 11.06 -4.49 -5.82
N GLN A 93 11.61 -3.71 -4.88
CA GLN A 93 10.94 -2.54 -4.29
C GLN A 93 9.55 -2.87 -3.69
N GLN A 94 9.40 -4.09 -3.16
CA GLN A 94 8.18 -4.58 -2.53
C GLN A 94 8.36 -4.68 -1.01
N LEU A 95 7.28 -4.51 -0.28
CA LEU A 95 7.27 -4.63 1.17
C LEU A 95 7.34 -6.09 1.60
N THR A 96 8.19 -6.33 2.58
CA THR A 96 8.32 -7.57 3.34
C THR A 96 8.42 -7.24 4.83
N MET A 97 8.28 -8.25 5.68
CA MET A 97 8.46 -8.11 7.12
C MET A 97 9.85 -7.60 7.44
N ASN A 98 9.94 -6.65 8.37
CA ASN A 98 11.24 -6.20 8.88
C ASN A 98 11.87 -7.31 9.74
N PHE A 99 12.84 -8.01 9.19
CA PHE A 99 13.50 -9.12 9.87
C PHE A 99 14.44 -8.67 11.02
N ASP A 100 14.81 -7.39 11.08
CA ASP A 100 15.57 -6.84 12.21
C ASP A 100 14.73 -6.78 13.51
N LEU A 101 13.40 -6.84 13.40
CA LEU A 101 12.46 -6.83 14.53
C LEU A 101 12.01 -8.25 14.94
N VAL A 102 12.67 -9.30 14.44
CA VAL A 102 12.23 -10.69 14.67
C VAL A 102 12.23 -11.07 16.16
N ASP A 103 13.21 -10.56 16.90
CA ASP A 103 13.40 -10.88 18.32
C ASP A 103 12.64 -9.91 19.26
N ASP A 104 12.10 -8.80 18.73
CA ASP A 104 11.33 -7.85 19.51
C ASP A 104 9.83 -8.21 19.54
N THR A 105 9.45 -8.94 20.59
CA THR A 105 8.04 -9.33 20.80
C THR A 105 7.11 -8.15 21.09
N SER A 106 7.62 -6.99 21.52
CA SER A 106 6.79 -5.81 21.78
C SER A 106 6.20 -5.23 20.48
N MET A 107 6.83 -5.48 19.34
CA MET A 107 6.35 -5.04 18.03
C MET A 107 5.16 -5.87 17.50
N LEU A 108 4.87 -7.04 18.07
CA LEU A 108 3.81 -7.92 17.58
C LEU A 108 2.43 -7.26 17.60
N VAL A 109 2.15 -6.41 18.59
CA VAL A 109 0.86 -5.69 18.69
C VAL A 109 0.69 -4.70 17.55
N HIS A 110 1.78 -4.12 17.05
CA HIS A 110 1.78 -3.18 15.93
C HIS A 110 1.53 -3.88 14.59
N TYR A 111 2.17 -5.05 14.38
CA TYR A 111 1.86 -5.89 13.23
C TYR A 111 0.39 -6.30 13.21
N GLU A 112 -0.16 -6.71 14.35
CA GLU A 112 -1.57 -7.07 14.48
C GLU A 112 -2.48 -5.88 14.14
N PHE A 113 -2.17 -4.70 14.66
CA PHE A 113 -2.90 -3.48 14.31
C PHE A 113 -2.86 -3.17 12.81
N LEU A 114 -1.70 -3.20 12.16
CA LEU A 114 -1.61 -2.98 10.72
C LEU A 114 -2.32 -4.05 9.88
N GLY A 115 -2.37 -5.28 10.40
CA GLY A 115 -3.23 -6.32 9.86
C GLY A 115 -4.70 -5.89 9.81
N ARG A 116 -5.23 -5.32 10.92
CA ARG A 116 -6.61 -4.79 10.97
C ARG A 116 -6.80 -3.63 10.01
N VAL A 117 -5.84 -2.70 9.95
CA VAL A 117 -5.91 -1.54 9.04
C VAL A 117 -5.99 -1.99 7.58
N LEU A 118 -5.12 -2.91 7.15
CA LEU A 118 -5.17 -3.45 5.79
C LEU A 118 -6.45 -4.25 5.55
N GLY A 119 -6.86 -5.06 6.54
CA GLY A 119 -8.12 -5.80 6.48
C GLY A 119 -9.34 -4.90 6.33
N LYS A 120 -9.34 -3.74 6.99
CA LYS A 120 -10.38 -2.71 6.86
C LYS A 120 -10.41 -2.07 5.49
N ALA A 121 -9.25 -1.76 4.91
CA ALA A 121 -9.20 -1.27 3.53
C ALA A 121 -9.82 -2.26 2.54
N VAL A 122 -9.43 -3.54 2.64
CA VAL A 122 -9.99 -4.60 1.79
C VAL A 122 -11.48 -4.80 2.04
N TYR A 123 -11.93 -4.77 3.29
CA TYR A 123 -13.35 -4.96 3.65
C TYR A 123 -14.25 -3.85 3.09
N GLU A 124 -13.77 -2.61 3.07
CA GLU A 124 -14.49 -1.44 2.54
C GLU A 124 -14.23 -1.22 1.03
N SER A 125 -13.54 -2.15 0.35
CA SER A 125 -13.16 -2.01 -1.06
C SER A 125 -12.34 -0.75 -1.38
N ILE A 126 -11.50 -0.31 -0.44
CA ILE A 126 -10.59 0.83 -0.60
C ILE A 126 -9.23 0.32 -1.06
N LEU A 127 -8.82 0.74 -2.26
CA LEU A 127 -7.49 0.44 -2.80
C LEU A 127 -6.42 1.25 -2.09
N VAL A 128 -5.26 0.62 -1.87
CA VAL A 128 -4.15 1.22 -1.12
C VAL A 128 -2.82 1.14 -1.88
N GLU A 129 -1.88 2.01 -1.55
CA GLU A 129 -0.61 2.09 -2.29
C GLU A 129 0.41 0.95 -2.00
N PRO A 130 0.50 0.34 -0.81
CA PRO A 130 1.48 -0.71 -0.50
C PRO A 130 1.54 -1.85 -1.53
N GLN A 131 2.74 -2.27 -1.91
CA GLN A 131 2.99 -3.45 -2.73
C GLN A 131 3.76 -4.46 -1.89
N PHE A 132 3.24 -5.67 -1.74
CA PHE A 132 3.86 -6.72 -0.94
C PHE A 132 4.57 -7.74 -1.83
N CYS A 133 5.62 -8.35 -1.30
CA CYS A 133 6.25 -9.47 -1.98
C CYS A 133 5.30 -10.68 -2.03
N LEU A 134 5.35 -11.46 -3.12
CA LEU A 134 4.46 -12.60 -3.29
C LEU A 134 4.58 -13.64 -2.17
N PRO A 135 5.77 -13.92 -1.60
CA PRO A 135 5.89 -14.85 -0.48
C PRO A 135 5.13 -14.40 0.77
N PHE A 136 5.07 -13.10 1.06
CA PHE A 136 4.26 -12.59 2.16
C PHE A 136 2.77 -12.79 1.88
N LEU A 137 2.30 -12.49 0.66
CA LEU A 137 0.91 -12.72 0.27
C LEU A 137 0.52 -14.21 0.28
N ASN A 138 1.45 -15.11 -0.04
CA ASN A 138 1.25 -16.55 0.14
C ASN A 138 0.95 -16.90 1.60
N GLN A 139 1.68 -16.33 2.56
CA GLN A 139 1.42 -16.51 3.98
C GLN A 139 0.05 -15.94 4.39
N LEU A 140 -0.40 -14.83 3.80
CA LEU A 140 -1.75 -14.27 4.00
C LEU A 140 -2.86 -15.28 3.65
N MET A 141 -2.67 -16.01 2.56
CA MET A 141 -3.58 -17.08 2.14
C MET A 141 -3.42 -18.37 2.96
N GLY A 142 -2.43 -18.43 3.86
CA GLY A 142 -2.07 -19.62 4.63
C GLY A 142 -1.37 -20.69 3.80
N LYS A 143 -0.64 -20.29 2.76
CA LYS A 143 0.20 -21.16 1.93
C LYS A 143 1.65 -21.07 2.43
N LEU A 144 2.36 -22.19 2.40
CA LEU A 144 3.80 -22.23 2.65
C LEU A 144 4.56 -21.89 1.37
N ASN A 145 5.65 -21.15 1.53
CA ASN A 145 6.55 -20.82 0.43
C ASN A 145 7.57 -21.93 0.20
N THR A 146 8.00 -22.05 -1.05
CA THR A 146 9.00 -23.00 -1.52
C THR A 146 10.22 -22.25 -2.03
N LEU A 147 11.29 -22.98 -2.39
CA LEU A 147 12.45 -22.37 -3.06
C LEU A 147 12.06 -21.58 -4.33
N GLU A 148 11.06 -22.03 -5.08
CA GLU A 148 10.58 -21.33 -6.28
C GLU A 148 9.99 -19.96 -5.97
N ASP A 149 9.48 -19.76 -4.75
CA ASP A 149 8.93 -18.47 -4.34
C ASP A 149 10.03 -17.46 -4.00
N LEU A 150 11.25 -17.92 -3.72
CA LEU A 150 12.39 -17.06 -3.39
C LEU A 150 12.75 -16.10 -4.52
N LYS A 151 12.50 -16.47 -5.79
CA LYS A 151 12.70 -15.56 -6.94
C LYS A 151 11.81 -14.31 -6.89
N ASN A 152 10.67 -14.38 -6.19
CA ASN A 152 9.75 -13.26 -5.98
C ASN A 152 10.07 -12.50 -4.67
N TYR A 153 11.23 -12.75 -4.08
CA TYR A 153 11.76 -12.05 -2.92
C TYR A 153 13.16 -11.53 -3.22
N ASP A 154 14.05 -12.42 -3.66
CA ASP A 154 15.42 -12.12 -4.10
C ASP A 154 15.82 -13.09 -5.23
N ASP A 155 15.68 -12.63 -6.47
CA ASP A 155 16.00 -13.42 -7.66
C ASP A 155 17.50 -13.71 -7.79
N GLU A 156 18.38 -12.83 -7.32
CA GLU A 156 19.82 -13.10 -7.36
C GLU A 156 20.19 -14.22 -6.40
N TYR A 157 19.68 -14.16 -5.17
CA TYR A 157 19.91 -15.18 -4.17
C TYR A 157 19.31 -16.53 -4.57
N TYR A 158 18.11 -16.53 -5.15
CA TYR A 158 17.50 -17.72 -5.77
C TYR A 158 18.40 -18.34 -6.85
N ASN A 159 18.90 -17.53 -7.79
CA ASN A 159 19.79 -17.99 -8.85
C ASN A 159 21.10 -18.55 -8.30
N ASN A 160 21.66 -17.94 -7.26
CA ASN A 160 22.88 -18.42 -6.62
C ASN A 160 22.68 -19.76 -5.91
N LEU A 161 21.57 -19.95 -5.18
CA LEU A 161 21.22 -21.25 -4.59
C LEU A 161 21.03 -22.34 -5.65
N ASN A 162 20.38 -22.01 -6.77
CA ASN A 162 20.19 -22.97 -7.85
C ASN A 162 21.51 -23.37 -8.52
N LYS A 163 22.46 -22.43 -8.68
CA LYS A 163 23.80 -22.74 -9.23
C LYS A 163 24.54 -23.79 -8.40
N LEU A 164 24.41 -23.77 -7.06
CA LEU A 164 25.05 -24.76 -6.17
C LEU A 164 24.69 -26.20 -6.55
N ARG A 165 23.48 -26.42 -7.09
CA ARG A 165 23.03 -27.76 -7.53
C ARG A 165 23.80 -28.28 -8.73
N HIS A 166 24.41 -27.40 -9.51
CA HIS A 166 25.14 -27.75 -10.72
C HIS A 166 26.67 -27.80 -10.53
N TYR A 167 27.18 -27.32 -9.39
CA TYR A 167 28.60 -27.39 -9.05
C TYR A 167 29.08 -28.82 -8.85
N LYS A 168 30.33 -29.10 -9.20
CA LYS A 168 31.04 -30.34 -8.89
C LYS A 168 31.32 -30.43 -7.39
N GLU A 169 31.68 -31.62 -6.91
CA GLU A 169 31.97 -31.87 -5.50
C GLU A 169 33.08 -30.96 -4.97
N GLU A 170 34.22 -30.91 -5.65
CA GLU A 170 35.34 -30.02 -5.30
C GLU A 170 34.93 -28.54 -5.25
N GLU A 171 34.06 -28.09 -6.16
CA GLU A 171 33.58 -26.71 -6.19
C GLU A 171 32.70 -26.39 -4.96
N ILE A 172 31.85 -27.32 -4.53
CA ILE A 172 31.01 -27.14 -3.33
C ILE A 172 31.86 -27.16 -2.07
N ASP A 173 32.79 -28.11 -1.96
CA ASP A 173 33.65 -28.25 -0.79
C ASP A 173 34.54 -27.01 -0.61
N ASN A 174 35.02 -26.42 -1.71
CA ASN A 174 35.82 -25.19 -1.70
C ASN A 174 35.05 -23.95 -1.22
N LEU A 175 33.71 -23.94 -1.26
CA LEU A 175 32.92 -22.82 -0.73
C LEU A 175 32.86 -22.80 0.80
N GLY A 176 33.19 -23.91 1.47
CA GLY A 176 33.20 -23.98 2.93
C GLY A 176 31.84 -23.72 3.59
N LEU A 177 30.74 -24.01 2.90
CA LEU A 177 29.39 -23.78 3.41
C LEU A 177 29.03 -24.79 4.50
N ALA A 178 28.26 -24.33 5.49
CA ALA A 178 27.60 -25.18 6.49
C ALA A 178 26.08 -24.94 6.48
N PHE A 179 25.32 -25.79 7.18
CA PHE A 179 23.87 -25.60 7.32
C PHE A 179 23.54 -24.48 8.34
N GLU A 180 23.99 -23.28 8.02
CA GLU A 180 23.76 -22.06 8.79
C GLU A 180 23.38 -20.89 7.88
N LEU A 181 22.78 -19.86 8.46
CA LEU A 181 22.41 -18.64 7.74
C LEU A 181 22.65 -17.44 8.66
N THR A 182 23.31 -16.41 8.14
CA THR A 182 23.42 -15.13 8.82
C THR A 182 22.23 -14.25 8.45
N VAL A 183 21.53 -13.75 9.47
CA VAL A 183 20.33 -12.92 9.35
C VAL A 183 20.51 -11.63 10.16
N GLY A 184 19.76 -10.58 9.80
CA GLY A 184 19.89 -9.25 10.41
C GLY A 184 21.12 -8.49 9.93
N GLY A 185 21.49 -7.41 10.62
CA GLY A 185 22.62 -6.57 10.21
C GLY A 185 22.32 -5.66 9.02
N THR A 186 21.06 -5.52 8.62
CA THR A 186 20.65 -4.66 7.51
C THR A 186 20.50 -3.19 7.91
N THR A 187 20.41 -2.92 9.21
CA THR A 187 20.32 -1.58 9.79
C THR A 187 21.43 -1.37 10.84
N PRO A 188 21.86 -0.11 11.09
CA PRO A 188 22.92 0.18 12.07
C PRO A 188 22.64 -0.34 13.48
N ASN A 189 21.35 -0.48 13.83
CA ASN A 189 20.89 -0.91 15.15
C ASN A 189 20.62 -2.42 15.26
N SER A 190 20.78 -3.17 14.15
CA SER A 190 20.59 -4.62 14.11
C SER A 190 21.94 -5.33 14.05
N ALA A 191 22.23 -6.21 15.01
CA ALA A 191 23.43 -7.03 14.97
C ALA A 191 23.20 -8.28 14.10
N PRO A 192 24.11 -8.62 13.16
CA PRO A 192 23.99 -9.86 12.41
C PRO A 192 24.11 -11.06 13.34
N ARG A 193 23.25 -12.06 13.14
CA ARG A 193 23.24 -13.30 13.91
C ARG A 193 23.19 -14.53 13.01
N THR A 194 23.90 -15.58 13.41
CA THR A 194 23.94 -16.84 12.68
C THR A 194 22.97 -17.84 13.30
N VAL A 195 22.05 -18.36 12.48
CA VAL A 195 21.10 -19.42 12.85
C VAL A 195 21.48 -20.75 12.21
N ASP A 196 21.21 -21.82 12.94
CA ASP A 196 21.35 -23.19 12.42
C ASP A 196 20.09 -23.54 11.61
N LEU A 197 20.26 -23.89 10.33
CA LEU A 197 19.15 -24.25 9.43
C LEU A 197 18.54 -25.63 9.75
N VAL A 198 19.33 -26.48 10.39
CA VAL A 198 18.95 -27.78 10.94
C VAL A 198 19.63 -27.95 12.29
N ARG A 199 19.22 -28.92 13.10
CA ARG A 199 19.83 -29.15 14.42
C ARG A 199 21.37 -29.29 14.31
N SER A 200 22.11 -28.42 15.00
CA SER A 200 23.58 -28.35 14.97
C SER A 200 24.15 -28.08 13.56
N GLY A 201 23.42 -27.35 12.72
CA GLY A 201 23.70 -27.17 11.30
C GLY A 201 25.04 -26.52 10.98
N ARG A 202 25.54 -25.61 11.84
CA ARG A 202 26.89 -25.04 11.72
C ARG A 202 28.02 -26.08 11.69
N ASN A 203 27.80 -27.26 12.26
CA ASN A 203 28.76 -28.36 12.28
C ASN A 203 28.56 -29.36 11.12
N ILE A 204 27.62 -29.08 10.21
CA ILE A 204 27.27 -29.94 9.09
C ILE A 204 27.71 -29.23 7.81
N ALA A 205 28.81 -29.69 7.22
CA ALA A 205 29.28 -29.17 5.95
C ALA A 205 28.28 -29.45 4.82
N VAL A 206 28.12 -28.48 3.92
CA VAL A 206 27.39 -28.67 2.67
C VAL A 206 28.31 -29.41 1.70
N THR A 207 27.79 -30.49 1.13
CA THR A 207 28.47 -31.39 0.20
C THR A 207 27.58 -31.60 -1.02
N LYS A 208 28.13 -32.18 -2.08
CA LYS A 208 27.32 -32.50 -3.27
C LYS A 208 26.09 -33.37 -2.97
N LYS A 209 26.16 -34.23 -1.95
CA LYS A 209 25.08 -35.14 -1.55
C LYS A 209 23.93 -34.44 -0.83
N ASN A 210 24.21 -33.38 -0.07
CA ASN A 210 23.21 -32.70 0.77
C ASN A 210 22.87 -31.27 0.28
N VAL A 211 23.53 -30.76 -0.77
CA VAL A 211 23.32 -29.40 -1.31
C VAL A 211 21.85 -29.11 -1.62
N PHE A 212 21.10 -30.11 -2.10
CA PHE A 212 19.66 -29.93 -2.33
C PHE A 212 18.91 -29.61 -1.03
N GLN A 213 19.19 -30.34 0.05
CA GLN A 213 18.58 -30.09 1.37
C GLN A 213 18.99 -28.72 1.91
N TYR A 214 20.26 -28.33 1.74
CA TYR A 214 20.74 -27.00 2.11
C TYR A 214 19.93 -25.90 1.41
N THR A 215 19.75 -25.98 0.08
CA THR A 215 18.96 -24.97 -0.66
C THR A 215 17.51 -24.86 -0.19
N GLN A 216 16.88 -26.00 0.16
CA GLN A 216 15.51 -26.00 0.69
C GLN A 216 15.45 -25.44 2.11
N ALA A 217 16.43 -25.75 2.96
CA ALA A 217 16.50 -25.26 4.33
C ALA A 217 16.70 -23.75 4.38
N VAL A 218 17.59 -23.20 3.54
CA VAL A 218 17.78 -21.75 3.39
C VAL A 218 16.48 -21.06 2.96
N ALA A 219 15.81 -21.57 1.92
CA ALA A 219 14.56 -20.99 1.43
C ALA A 219 13.45 -21.05 2.49
N ASN A 220 13.34 -22.16 3.22
CA ASN A 220 12.38 -22.30 4.30
C ASN A 220 12.65 -21.31 5.44
N GLU A 221 13.91 -21.15 5.83
CA GLU A 221 14.29 -20.19 6.87
C GLU A 221 13.88 -18.78 6.47
N LEU A 222 14.26 -18.33 5.28
CA LEU A 222 13.97 -16.98 4.78
C LEU A 222 12.47 -16.70 4.58
N LEU A 223 11.71 -17.67 4.07
CA LEU A 223 10.34 -17.42 3.58
C LEU A 223 9.24 -17.92 4.51
N ASN A 224 9.54 -18.78 5.48
CA ASN A 224 8.54 -19.40 6.35
C ASN A 224 8.86 -19.30 7.85
N VAL A 225 10.15 -19.24 8.24
CA VAL A 225 10.56 -19.25 9.65
C VAL A 225 10.87 -17.83 10.14
N LEU A 226 11.73 -17.10 9.43
CA LEU A 226 12.05 -15.72 9.76
C LEU A 226 10.78 -14.86 9.66
N GLY A 227 10.54 -14.07 10.71
CA GLY A 227 9.36 -13.22 10.77
C GLY A 227 8.04 -13.97 10.97
N ALA A 228 8.04 -15.28 11.24
CA ALA A 228 6.80 -16.06 11.37
C ALA A 228 5.90 -15.57 12.50
N HIS A 229 6.46 -15.07 13.60
CA HIS A 229 5.70 -14.52 14.72
C HIS A 229 5.01 -13.21 14.36
N GLN A 230 5.73 -12.31 13.70
CA GLN A 230 5.27 -11.02 13.22
C GLN A 230 4.20 -11.22 12.13
N THR A 231 4.45 -12.13 11.18
CA THR A 231 3.49 -12.51 10.15
C THR A 231 2.22 -13.05 10.79
N ARG A 232 2.34 -13.98 11.75
CA ARG A 232 1.18 -14.51 12.47
C ARG A 232 0.39 -13.42 13.19
N ALA A 233 1.08 -12.44 13.79
CA ALA A 233 0.42 -11.30 14.43
C ALA A 233 -0.35 -10.44 13.43
N PHE A 234 0.28 -10.08 12.31
CA PHE A 234 -0.39 -9.40 11.20
C PHE A 234 -1.63 -10.16 10.71
N LEU A 235 -1.51 -11.48 10.53
CA LEU A 235 -2.61 -12.32 10.09
C LEU A 235 -3.76 -12.39 11.08
N ARG A 236 -3.51 -12.32 12.39
CA ARG A 236 -4.60 -12.27 13.38
C ARG A 236 -5.44 -11.02 13.14
N GLY A 237 -4.81 -9.85 13.06
CA GLY A 237 -5.52 -8.60 12.83
C GLY A 237 -6.24 -8.54 11.48
N PHE A 238 -5.59 -9.00 10.41
CA PHE A 238 -6.21 -9.05 9.09
C PHE A 238 -7.47 -9.94 9.07
N ARG A 239 -7.44 -11.06 9.81
CA ARG A 239 -8.55 -12.02 9.90
C ARG A 239 -9.71 -11.57 10.76
N ASP A 240 -9.54 -10.54 11.59
CA ASP A 240 -10.65 -9.95 12.35
C ASP A 240 -11.73 -9.41 11.38
N LEU A 241 -11.32 -8.94 10.20
CA LEU A 241 -12.20 -8.43 9.16
C LEU A 241 -12.39 -9.40 8.00
N ILE A 242 -11.30 -10.04 7.52
CA ILE A 242 -11.30 -10.82 6.30
C ILE A 242 -11.16 -12.33 6.59
N PRO A 243 -12.22 -13.14 6.38
CA PRO A 243 -12.16 -14.59 6.53
C PRO A 243 -11.10 -15.24 5.64
N VAL A 244 -10.38 -16.22 6.18
CA VAL A 244 -9.35 -16.98 5.43
C VAL A 244 -9.92 -17.67 4.20
N SER A 245 -11.18 -18.12 4.27
CA SER A 245 -11.86 -18.75 3.14
C SER A 245 -12.02 -17.82 1.94
N TRP A 246 -12.14 -16.51 2.16
CA TRP A 246 -12.28 -15.54 1.07
C TRP A 246 -10.96 -15.34 0.33
N VAL A 247 -9.86 -15.16 1.07
CA VAL A 247 -8.55 -14.92 0.44
C VAL A 247 -7.95 -16.16 -0.23
N ARG A 248 -8.36 -17.37 0.18
CA ARG A 248 -7.89 -18.63 -0.44
C ARG A 248 -8.37 -18.83 -1.88
N LEU A 249 -9.37 -18.08 -2.32
CA LEU A 249 -9.88 -18.12 -3.69
C LEU A 249 -8.92 -17.47 -4.70
N PHE A 250 -7.99 -16.65 -4.21
CA PHE A 250 -7.07 -15.89 -5.04
C PHE A 250 -5.68 -16.56 -5.12
N SER A 251 -4.96 -16.23 -6.18
CA SER A 251 -3.50 -16.29 -6.22
C SER A 251 -2.88 -15.07 -5.52
N ALA A 252 -1.59 -15.12 -5.19
CA ALA A 252 -0.89 -13.98 -4.56
C ALA A 252 -0.96 -12.71 -5.43
N LYS A 253 -0.86 -12.86 -6.75
CA LYS A 253 -0.96 -11.74 -7.70
C LYS A 253 -2.36 -11.14 -7.72
N GLU A 254 -3.41 -11.97 -7.72
CA GLU A 254 -4.79 -11.47 -7.69
C GLU A 254 -5.12 -10.80 -6.34
N LEU A 255 -4.61 -11.34 -5.22
CA LEU A 255 -4.73 -10.69 -3.92
C LEU A 255 -4.02 -9.34 -3.89
N GLN A 256 -2.83 -9.22 -4.49
CA GLN A 256 -2.13 -7.94 -4.64
C GLN A 256 -2.97 -6.91 -5.42
N LYS A 257 -3.62 -7.36 -6.50
CA LYS A 257 -4.49 -6.49 -7.31
C LYS A 257 -5.76 -6.08 -6.57
N LEU A 258 -6.30 -6.97 -5.73
CA LEU A 258 -7.43 -6.67 -4.87
C LEU A 258 -7.08 -5.60 -3.83
N ILE A 259 -5.89 -5.69 -3.24
CA ILE A 259 -5.42 -4.74 -2.21
C ILE A 259 -5.06 -3.40 -2.83
N SER A 260 -4.32 -3.41 -3.94
CA SER A 260 -3.60 -2.22 -4.40
C SER A 260 -3.89 -1.81 -5.82
N GLY A 261 -4.89 -2.40 -6.47
CA GLY A 261 -5.26 -2.13 -7.85
C GLY A 261 -4.43 -2.92 -8.86
N ASP A 262 -4.93 -2.95 -10.10
CA ASP A 262 -4.32 -3.63 -11.23
C ASP A 262 -3.23 -2.77 -11.86
N ASP A 263 -2.03 -3.35 -11.95
CA ASP A 263 -0.84 -2.75 -12.55
C ASP A 263 -0.51 -3.32 -13.93
N SER A 264 -1.39 -4.17 -14.48
CA SER A 264 -1.17 -4.82 -15.78
C SER A 264 -1.11 -3.84 -16.95
N VAL A 265 -1.70 -2.66 -16.79
CA VAL A 265 -1.67 -1.56 -17.76
C VAL A 265 -0.52 -0.60 -17.43
N ARG A 266 0.22 -0.15 -18.45
CA ARG A 266 1.37 0.76 -18.26
C ARG A 266 0.97 2.10 -17.66
N GLY A 267 -0.16 2.66 -18.08
CA GLY A 267 -0.76 3.89 -17.56
C GLY A 267 -2.06 3.60 -16.82
N ILE A 268 -3.17 4.13 -17.32
CA ILE A 268 -4.54 3.81 -16.86
C ILE A 268 -5.48 3.62 -18.06
N ASP A 269 -6.58 2.89 -17.89
CA ASP A 269 -7.66 2.83 -18.88
C ASP A 269 -8.50 4.12 -18.85
N VAL A 270 -8.00 5.16 -19.53
CA VAL A 270 -8.66 6.48 -19.61
C VAL A 270 -10.08 6.38 -20.19
N PRO A 271 -10.35 5.61 -21.27
CA PRO A 271 -11.71 5.41 -21.76
C PRO A 271 -12.67 4.84 -20.70
N SER A 272 -12.23 3.87 -19.90
CA SER A 272 -13.03 3.29 -18.82
C SER A 272 -13.27 4.30 -17.69
N LEU A 273 -12.25 5.05 -17.29
CA LEU A 273 -12.40 6.12 -16.31
C LEU A 273 -13.39 7.18 -16.78
N LYS A 274 -13.29 7.61 -18.04
CA LYS A 274 -14.20 8.57 -18.67
C LYS A 274 -15.65 8.11 -18.62
N ARG A 275 -15.93 6.84 -18.97
CA ARG A 275 -17.28 6.26 -18.91
C ARG A 275 -17.85 6.18 -17.49
N ALA A 276 -17.01 5.99 -16.49
CA ALA A 276 -17.42 5.92 -15.09
C ALA A 276 -17.55 7.30 -14.42
N THR A 277 -17.09 8.38 -15.07
CA THR A 277 -16.98 9.70 -14.46
C THR A 277 -18.29 10.49 -14.55
N GLN A 278 -18.73 11.03 -13.40
CA GLN A 278 -19.84 11.96 -13.29
C GLN A 278 -19.38 13.41 -13.43
N TYR A 279 -20.21 14.28 -14.02
CA TYR A 279 -19.88 15.70 -14.20
C TYR A 279 -20.80 16.56 -13.34
N LEU A 280 -20.21 17.46 -12.56
CA LEU A 280 -20.89 18.28 -11.55
C LEU A 280 -20.60 19.77 -11.76
N GLY A 281 -21.43 20.64 -11.17
CA GLY A 281 -21.16 22.09 -11.11
C GLY A 281 -21.34 22.85 -12.43
N GLY A 282 -21.85 22.21 -13.48
CA GLY A 282 -22.06 22.81 -14.80
C GLY A 282 -21.24 22.19 -15.92
N TYR A 283 -20.34 21.25 -15.60
CA TYR A 283 -19.68 20.43 -16.61
C TYR A 283 -20.58 19.36 -17.19
N HIS A 284 -20.33 19.02 -18.46
CA HIS A 284 -21.00 17.95 -19.20
C HIS A 284 -20.04 17.33 -20.21
N GLU A 285 -20.16 16.02 -20.47
CA GLU A 285 -19.25 15.27 -21.35
C GLU A 285 -19.17 15.78 -22.79
N SER A 286 -20.22 16.45 -23.26
CA SER A 286 -20.31 17.00 -24.63
C SER A 286 -19.58 18.33 -24.81
N GLN A 287 -19.11 18.96 -23.73
CA GLN A 287 -18.45 20.26 -23.81
C GLN A 287 -17.03 20.09 -24.37
N PRO A 288 -16.60 20.96 -25.33
CA PRO A 288 -15.24 20.91 -25.87
C PRO A 288 -14.15 20.95 -24.78
N TYR A 289 -14.37 21.74 -23.73
CA TYR A 289 -13.46 21.82 -22.57
C TYR A 289 -13.22 20.47 -21.88
N ILE A 290 -14.29 19.68 -21.70
CA ILE A 290 -14.20 18.34 -21.09
C ILE A 290 -13.60 17.34 -22.08
N GLN A 291 -13.85 17.50 -23.37
CA GLN A 291 -13.22 16.69 -24.40
C GLN A 291 -11.71 16.94 -24.44
N ASP A 292 -11.27 18.20 -24.36
CA ASP A 292 -9.86 18.59 -24.24
C ASP A 292 -9.21 18.00 -22.98
N PHE A 293 -9.91 18.04 -21.83
CA PHE A 293 -9.42 17.40 -20.59
C PHE A 293 -9.09 15.91 -20.81
N TRP A 294 -10.00 15.16 -21.41
CA TRP A 294 -9.78 13.73 -21.67
C TRP A 294 -8.71 13.49 -22.73
N ASP A 295 -8.68 14.30 -23.79
CA ASP A 295 -7.66 14.21 -24.84
C ASP A 295 -6.25 14.46 -24.28
N ILE A 296 -6.09 15.46 -23.40
CA ILE A 296 -4.84 15.72 -22.69
C ILE A 296 -4.43 14.48 -21.87
N LEU A 297 -5.35 13.93 -21.07
CA LEU A 297 -5.05 12.79 -20.19
C LEU A 297 -4.73 11.51 -20.97
N GLU A 298 -5.42 11.26 -22.09
CA GLU A 298 -5.26 10.07 -22.91
C GLU A 298 -4.02 10.13 -23.81
N ASN A 299 -3.83 11.27 -24.50
CA ASN A 299 -2.90 11.38 -25.62
C ASN A 299 -1.64 12.22 -25.31
N GLU A 300 -1.68 13.08 -24.30
CA GLU A 300 -0.55 13.97 -23.99
C GLU A 300 0.18 13.65 -22.68
N PHE A 301 -0.50 13.01 -21.72
CA PHE A 301 0.14 12.56 -20.49
C PHE A 301 0.96 11.30 -20.76
N SER A 302 2.16 11.23 -20.17
CA SER A 302 2.91 9.98 -20.11
C SER A 302 2.17 8.96 -19.23
N PHE A 303 2.50 7.67 -19.38
CA PHE A 303 1.93 6.63 -18.52
C PHE A 303 2.19 6.87 -17.03
N GLU A 304 3.33 7.46 -16.67
CA GLU A 304 3.64 7.84 -15.31
C GLU A 304 2.74 9.00 -14.83
N GLN A 305 2.53 10.01 -15.67
CA GLN A 305 1.64 11.14 -15.37
C GLN A 305 0.19 10.69 -15.23
N GLN A 306 -0.27 9.73 -16.04
CA GLN A 306 -1.58 9.10 -15.89
C GLN A 306 -1.75 8.41 -14.53
N ARG A 307 -0.74 7.65 -14.08
CA ARG A 307 -0.74 7.02 -12.75
C ARG A 307 -0.71 8.04 -11.62
N LYS A 308 0.08 9.12 -11.76
CA LYS A 308 0.09 10.22 -10.80
C LYS A 308 -1.26 10.94 -10.75
N PHE A 309 -1.91 11.16 -11.90
CA PHE A 309 -3.25 11.72 -11.96
C PHE A 309 -4.26 10.83 -11.24
N LEU A 310 -4.23 9.52 -11.49
CA LEU A 310 -5.12 8.59 -10.80
C LEU A 310 -4.90 8.62 -9.29
N ARG A 311 -3.64 8.65 -8.84
CA ARG A 311 -3.31 8.80 -7.42
C ARG A 311 -3.81 10.12 -6.87
N PHE A 312 -3.67 11.21 -7.62
CA PHE A 312 -4.15 12.53 -7.24
C PHE A 312 -5.67 12.55 -7.01
N VAL A 313 -6.46 11.79 -7.79
CA VAL A 313 -7.93 11.78 -7.64
C VAL A 313 -8.48 10.62 -6.80
N THR A 314 -7.75 9.53 -6.59
CA THR A 314 -8.26 8.32 -5.89
C THR A 314 -7.43 7.88 -4.68
N SER A 315 -6.26 8.48 -4.44
CA SER A 315 -5.20 8.03 -3.53
C SER A 315 -4.43 6.77 -3.96
N CYS A 316 -4.84 6.08 -5.02
CA CYS A 316 -4.13 4.90 -5.55
C CYS A 316 -3.60 5.16 -6.95
N SER A 317 -2.35 4.79 -7.23
CA SER A 317 -1.75 4.97 -8.57
C SER A 317 -2.19 3.91 -9.60
N ARG A 318 -2.98 2.92 -9.18
CA ARG A 318 -3.41 1.77 -9.99
C ARG A 318 -4.92 1.68 -10.04
N GLN A 319 -5.43 1.23 -11.19
CA GLN A 319 -6.86 1.16 -11.44
C GLN A 319 -7.52 0.00 -10.69
N PRO A 320 -8.83 0.06 -10.37
CA PRO A 320 -9.52 -1.06 -9.74
C PRO A 320 -9.54 -2.29 -10.63
N LEU A 321 -9.37 -3.47 -10.04
CA LEU A 321 -9.39 -4.75 -10.76
C LEU A 321 -10.71 -4.96 -11.54
N LEU A 322 -11.83 -4.52 -10.96
CA LEU A 322 -13.17 -4.64 -11.58
C LEU A 322 -13.55 -3.41 -12.44
N GLY A 323 -12.59 -2.52 -12.71
CA GLY A 323 -12.78 -1.28 -13.46
C GLY A 323 -13.35 -0.12 -12.64
N PHE A 324 -13.33 1.09 -13.20
CA PHE A 324 -13.66 2.32 -12.48
C PHE A 324 -15.12 2.43 -12.02
N SER A 325 -16.05 1.72 -12.67
CA SER A 325 -17.45 1.65 -12.23
C SER A 325 -17.67 0.89 -10.92
N SER A 326 -16.64 0.19 -10.42
CA SER A 326 -16.67 -0.47 -9.11
C SER A 326 -16.26 0.45 -7.96
N LEU A 327 -15.77 1.66 -8.25
CA LEU A 327 -15.39 2.61 -7.21
C LEU A 327 -16.63 3.19 -6.53
N GLU A 328 -16.60 3.21 -5.21
CA GLU A 328 -17.56 3.92 -4.38
C GLU A 328 -16.85 4.95 -3.51
N PRO A 329 -17.23 6.25 -3.59
CA PRO A 329 -18.17 6.83 -4.56
C PRO A 329 -17.63 6.84 -6.00
N PHE A 330 -18.51 7.00 -6.99
CA PHE A 330 -18.12 7.08 -8.40
C PHE A 330 -17.14 8.23 -8.66
N PRO A 331 -16.19 8.08 -9.60
CA PRO A 331 -15.34 9.19 -10.03
C PRO A 331 -16.18 10.38 -10.48
N ALA A 332 -15.75 11.59 -10.13
CA ALA A 332 -16.48 12.80 -10.50
C ALA A 332 -15.54 13.96 -10.85
N ILE A 333 -15.99 14.84 -11.75
CA ILE A 333 -15.35 16.12 -12.07
C ILE A 333 -16.33 17.25 -11.79
N GLN A 334 -15.98 18.14 -10.88
CA GLN A 334 -16.77 19.31 -10.52
C GLN A 334 -16.16 20.59 -11.07
N GLN A 335 -16.97 21.39 -11.74
CA GLN A 335 -16.59 22.72 -12.19
C GLN A 335 -16.36 23.67 -11.01
N ILE A 336 -15.20 24.30 -10.98
CA ILE A 336 -14.92 25.46 -10.13
C ILE A 336 -14.93 26.71 -11.01
N ARG A 337 -15.94 27.56 -10.86
CA ARG A 337 -16.03 28.81 -11.62
C ARG A 337 -14.98 29.80 -11.11
N LEU A 338 -14.05 30.15 -11.98
CA LEU A 338 -13.09 31.22 -11.75
C LEU A 338 -13.79 32.58 -11.88
N ARG A 339 -13.44 33.52 -11.00
CA ARG A 339 -13.89 34.91 -11.10
C ARG A 339 -13.11 35.62 -12.21
N ASP A 340 -13.64 36.74 -12.70
CA ASP A 340 -13.07 37.47 -13.84
C ASP A 340 -11.80 38.30 -13.54
N ASP A 341 -11.16 38.10 -12.39
CA ASP A 341 -9.88 38.73 -12.09
C ASP A 341 -8.69 37.83 -12.50
N GLU A 342 -7.79 38.36 -13.32
CA GLU A 342 -6.68 37.61 -13.94
C GLU A 342 -5.76 36.91 -12.93
N LYS A 343 -5.59 37.48 -11.74
CA LYS A 343 -4.76 36.87 -10.67
C LYS A 343 -5.34 35.54 -10.21
N THR A 344 -6.66 35.43 -10.07
CA THR A 344 -7.32 34.20 -9.64
C THR A 344 -7.33 33.15 -10.77
N LYS A 345 -7.51 33.58 -12.03
CA LYS A 345 -7.47 32.70 -13.19
C LYS A 345 -6.11 32.03 -13.40
N ASN A 346 -5.03 32.78 -13.22
CA ASN A 346 -3.67 32.28 -13.45
C ASN A 346 -3.04 31.57 -12.26
N SER A 347 -3.62 31.64 -11.05
CA SER A 347 -3.01 31.03 -9.84
C SER A 347 -3.66 29.72 -9.42
N ARG A 348 -4.99 29.60 -9.50
CA ARG A 348 -5.72 28.48 -8.91
C ARG A 348 -5.41 27.15 -9.63
N LEU A 349 -4.89 26.18 -8.88
CA LEU A 349 -4.67 24.81 -9.36
C LEU A 349 -5.94 23.95 -9.22
N PRO A 350 -6.09 22.87 -10.02
CA PRO A 350 -7.04 21.82 -9.72
C PRO A 350 -6.74 21.23 -8.35
N THR A 351 -7.79 20.86 -7.63
CA THR A 351 -7.69 20.17 -6.34
C THR A 351 -8.48 18.89 -6.40
N SER A 352 -8.21 17.95 -5.50
CA SER A 352 -8.97 16.72 -5.40
C SER A 352 -9.59 16.56 -4.02
N SER A 353 -10.59 15.69 -3.96
CA SER A 353 -11.05 15.10 -2.72
C SER A 353 -11.00 13.60 -2.98
N THR A 354 -9.82 13.01 -2.75
CA THR A 354 -9.52 11.59 -3.06
C THR A 354 -10.50 10.63 -2.41
N CYS A 355 -11.02 11.06 -1.27
CA CYS A 355 -12.02 10.37 -0.52
C CYS A 355 -13.40 10.29 -1.20
N MET A 356 -13.69 11.24 -2.09
CA MET A 356 -14.89 11.29 -2.92
C MET A 356 -14.61 10.93 -4.38
N ASN A 357 -13.39 10.47 -4.70
CA ASN A 357 -12.92 10.28 -6.07
C ASN A 357 -13.20 11.52 -6.98
N LEU A 358 -13.12 12.72 -6.38
CA LEU A 358 -13.61 13.96 -6.97
C LEU A 358 -12.45 14.86 -7.39
N LEU A 359 -12.42 15.24 -8.67
CA LEU A 359 -11.58 16.31 -9.20
C LEU A 359 -12.36 17.63 -9.21
N LYS A 360 -11.85 18.64 -8.52
CA LYS A 360 -12.36 20.02 -8.59
C LYS A 360 -11.54 20.76 -9.64
N LEU A 361 -12.11 20.91 -10.83
CA LEU A 361 -11.43 21.44 -12.00
C LEU A 361 -11.89 22.87 -12.30
N PRO A 362 -11.00 23.88 -12.22
CA PRO A 362 -11.33 25.23 -12.63
C PRO A 362 -11.57 25.37 -14.13
N ASN A 363 -12.47 26.25 -14.55
CA ASN A 363 -12.77 26.50 -15.97
C ASN A 363 -11.74 27.45 -16.62
N TYR A 364 -10.53 26.94 -16.89
CA TYR A 364 -9.49 27.71 -17.57
C TYR A 364 -9.90 28.19 -18.97
N ASP A 365 -9.33 29.31 -19.41
CA ASP A 365 -9.72 29.97 -20.66
C ASP A 365 -9.26 29.21 -21.92
N ASP A 366 -8.16 28.44 -21.82
CA ASP A 366 -7.63 27.68 -22.94
C ASP A 366 -7.04 26.30 -22.55
N ARG A 367 -6.90 25.43 -23.56
CA ARG A 367 -6.41 24.06 -23.46
C ARG A 367 -4.98 23.95 -22.93
N ASN A 368 -4.09 24.87 -23.31
CA ASN A 368 -2.69 24.82 -22.85
C ASN A 368 -2.60 25.13 -21.36
N LEU A 369 -3.36 26.13 -20.90
CA LEU A 369 -3.45 26.45 -19.48
C LEU A 369 -4.05 25.29 -18.68
N LEU A 370 -5.11 24.65 -19.19
CA LEU A 370 -5.67 23.42 -18.60
C LEU A 370 -4.61 22.33 -18.41
N LYS A 371 -3.84 22.02 -19.46
CA LYS A 371 -2.77 21.02 -19.40
C LYS A 371 -1.70 21.41 -18.37
N GLN A 372 -1.20 22.64 -18.43
CA GLN A 372 -0.14 23.12 -17.53
C GLN A 372 -0.57 23.04 -16.07
N LYS A 373 -1.82 23.42 -15.77
CA LYS A 373 -2.36 23.44 -14.42
C LYS A 373 -2.66 22.04 -13.89
N LEU A 374 -3.15 21.13 -14.73
CA LEU A 374 -3.30 19.72 -14.37
C LEU A 374 -1.96 19.08 -14.02
N LEU A 375 -0.95 19.24 -14.88
CA LEU A 375 0.38 18.69 -14.63
C LEU A 375 0.99 19.26 -13.34
N ALA A 376 0.89 20.58 -13.15
CA ALA A 376 1.39 21.21 -11.93
C ALA A 376 0.71 20.67 -10.65
N ALA A 377 -0.61 20.46 -10.66
CA ALA A 377 -1.32 19.88 -9.51
C ALA A 377 -0.94 18.40 -9.27
N VAL A 378 -0.81 17.62 -10.35
CA VAL A 378 -0.48 16.20 -10.26
C VAL A 378 0.98 15.99 -9.82
N GLU A 379 1.91 16.84 -10.24
CA GLU A 379 3.35 16.73 -9.94
C GLU A 379 3.74 17.36 -8.60
N SER A 380 3.02 18.37 -8.13
CA SER A 380 3.29 19.00 -6.83
C SER A 380 2.99 18.08 -5.64
N GLY A 381 2.28 16.96 -5.84
CA GLY A 381 1.86 16.07 -4.76
C GLY A 381 0.86 16.72 -3.79
N ALA A 382 0.37 17.93 -4.10
CA ALA A 382 -0.53 18.73 -3.27
C ALA A 382 -1.99 18.24 -3.38
N GLY A 383 -2.22 16.97 -3.02
CA GLY A 383 -3.56 16.40 -2.89
C GLY A 383 -4.35 16.88 -1.66
N PHE A 384 -3.73 17.70 -0.79
CA PHE A 384 -4.23 17.97 0.57
C PHE A 384 -4.20 19.44 1.01
N GLU A 385 -3.85 20.39 0.14
CA GLU A 385 -3.84 21.80 0.54
C GLU A 385 -5.25 22.40 0.43
N LEU A 386 -5.95 22.41 1.58
CA LEU A 386 -7.05 23.32 1.85
C LEU A 386 -6.53 24.76 1.68
N THR A 387 -6.92 25.41 0.58
CA THR A 387 -6.95 26.88 0.48
C THR A 387 -8.39 27.37 0.46
#